data_AF-A0A8J7DIW2-F1
#
_entry.id   AF-A0A8J7DIW2-F1
#
_cell.length_a   1.000
_cell.length_b   1.000
_cell.length_c   1.000
_cell.angle_alpha   90.00
_cell.angle_beta   90.00
_cell.angle_gamma   90.00
#
_symmetry.space_group_name_H-M   'P 1'
#
loop_
_entity.id
_entity.type
_entity.pdbx_description
1 polymer ?
#
loop_
_entity_poly.entity_id
_entity_poly.type
_entity_poly.pdbx_seq_one_letter_code
_entity_poly.pdbx_strand_id
1 'polypeptide(L)' 'MSFSDVVEAIKSLSFDEKQEIQLLLKQYLREERREEIYENFKAAQVENQNGELKFSSNINELRQMIEE' A
#
# COMPACT_ATOMS: atom_id res chain seq x y z
N MET A 1 1.86 23.20 11.49
CA MET A 1 0.54 22.83 10.95
C MET A 1 0.20 21.46 11.48
N SER A 2 -0.82 21.38 12.33
CA SER A 2 -1.35 20.15 12.91
C SER A 2 -2.32 19.47 11.93
N PHE A 3 -2.65 18.19 12.14
CA PHE A 3 -3.72 17.53 11.37
C PHE A 3 -5.05 18.29 11.51
N SER A 4 -5.33 18.81 12.70
CA SER A 4 -6.52 19.64 12.94
C SER A 4 -6.51 20.91 12.07
N ASP A 5 -5.36 21.55 11.90
CA ASP A 5 -5.24 22.74 11.05
C ASP A 5 -5.55 22.41 9.58
N VAL A 6 -5.09 21.23 9.10
CA VAL A 6 -5.36 20.76 7.73
C VAL A 6 -6.84 20.45 7.53
N VAL A 7 -7.49 19.80 8.51
CA VAL A 7 -8.92 19.49 8.42
C VAL A 7 -9.76 20.76 8.36
N GLU A 8 -9.48 21.75 9.21
CA GLU A 8 -10.19 23.03 9.20
C GLU A 8 -9.93 23.81 7.91
N ALA A 9 -8.71 23.76 7.37
CA ALA A 9 -8.39 24.34 6.07
C ALA A 9 -9.19 23.67 4.93
N ILE A 10 -9.27 22.34 4.89
CA ILE A 10 -10.06 21.63 3.88
C ILE A 10 -11.55 21.96 4.02
N LYS A 11 -12.04 22.11 5.25
CA LYS A 11 -13.45 22.41 5.53
C LYS A 11 -13.88 23.78 4.98
N SER A 12 -13.00 24.77 4.99
CA SER A 12 -13.30 26.13 4.52
C SER A 12 -13.30 26.28 2.99
N LEU A 13 -12.78 25.29 2.25
CA LEU A 13 -12.75 25.29 0.78
C LEU A 13 -14.14 25.22 0.15
N SER A 14 -14.23 25.68 -1.10
CA SER A 14 -15.40 25.48 -1.96
C SER A 14 -15.63 24.00 -2.27
N PHE A 15 -16.80 23.68 -2.84
CA PHE A 15 -17.11 22.30 -3.24
C PHE A 15 -16.15 21.79 -4.31
N ASP A 16 -15.82 22.61 -5.31
CA ASP A 16 -14.97 22.23 -6.43
C ASP A 16 -13.52 21.96 -5.97
N GLU A 17 -12.97 22.82 -5.11
CA GLU A 17 -11.65 22.61 -4.50
C GLU A 17 -11.61 21.32 -3.67
N LYS A 18 -12.68 21.01 -2.93
CA LYS A 18 -12.79 19.74 -2.19
C LYS A 18 -12.81 18.53 -3.13
N GLN A 19 -13.50 18.63 -4.28
CA GLN A 19 -13.51 17.56 -5.28
C GLN A 19 -12.13 17.35 -5.89
N GLU A 20 -11.41 18.44 -6.20
CA GLU A 20 -10.05 18.38 -6.73
C GLU A 20 -9.08 17.73 -5.72
N ILE A 21 -9.13 18.16 -4.45
CA ILE A 21 -8.33 17.54 -3.38
C ILE A 21 -8.67 16.06 -3.24
N GLN A 22 -9.95 15.68 -3.31
CA GLN A 22 -10.34 14.28 -3.26
C GLN A 22 -9.71 13.47 -4.41
N LEU A 23 -9.70 14.02 -5.63
CA LEU A 23 -9.08 13.37 -6.79
C LEU A 23 -7.57 13.17 -6.60
N LEU A 24 -6.88 14.23 -6.14
CA LEU A 24 -5.45 14.20 -5.88
C LEU A 24 -5.07 13.21 -4.78
N LEU A 25 -5.79 13.23 -3.65
CA LEU A 25 -5.56 12.28 -2.55
C LEU A 25 -5.74 10.83 -2.99
N LYS A 26 -6.77 10.55 -3.81
CA LYS A 26 -6.94 9.21 -4.40
C LYS A 26 -5.75 8.80 -5.26
N GLN A 27 -5.10 9.74 -5.95
CA GLN A 27 -3.90 9.46 -6.72
C GLN A 27 -2.70 9.17 -5.81
N TYR A 28 -2.45 10.00 -4.81
CA TYR A 28 -1.32 9.81 -3.90
C TYR A 28 -1.39 8.48 -3.16
N LEU A 29 -2.57 8.12 -2.63
CA LEU A 29 -2.77 6.84 -1.96
C LEU A 29 -2.53 5.64 -2.88
N ARG A 30 -2.87 5.75 -4.17
CA ARG A 30 -2.56 4.70 -5.14
C ARG A 30 -1.06 4.55 -5.35
N GLU A 31 -0.34 5.66 -5.48
CA GLU A 31 1.11 5.62 -5.71
C GLU A 31 1.86 5.11 -4.47
N GLU A 32 1.44 5.49 -3.26
CA GLU A 32 1.97 4.93 -2.01
C GLU A 32 1.79 3.40 -1.96
N ARG A 33 0.61 2.90 -2.34
CA ARG A 33 0.35 1.46 -2.40
C ARG A 33 1.17 0.76 -3.49
N ARG A 34 1.44 1.42 -4.62
CA ARG A 34 2.31 0.86 -5.67
C ARG A 34 3.76 0.75 -5.20
N GLU A 35 4.25 1.75 -4.48
CA GLU A 35 5.60 1.73 -3.90
C GLU A 35 5.74 0.56 -2.93
N GLU A 36 4.76 0.36 -2.04
CA GLU A 36 4.73 -0.79 -1.13
C GLU A 36 4.78 -2.13 -1.88
N ILE A 37 3.99 -2.28 -2.96
CA ILE A 37 4.01 -3.48 -3.80
C ILE A 37 5.40 -3.67 -4.45
N TYR A 38 6.02 -2.59 -4.90
CA TYR A 38 7.34 -2.63 -5.54
C TYR A 38 8.44 -3.03 -4.56
N GLU A 39 8.43 -2.50 -3.34
CA GLU A 39 9.37 -2.89 -2.29
C GLU A 39 9.18 -4.35 -1.88
N ASN A 40 7.93 -4.81 -1.70
CA ASN A 40 7.64 -6.22 -1.44
C ASN A 40 8.13 -7.13 -2.57
N PHE A 41 7.98 -6.69 -3.82
CA PHE A 41 8.49 -7.43 -4.98
C PHE A 41 10.02 -7.53 -4.96
N LYS A 42 10.74 -6.44 -4.65
CA LYS A 42 12.21 -6.49 -4.51
C LYS A 42 12.63 -7.44 -3.40
N ALA A 43 11.97 -7.38 -2.24
CA ALA A 43 12.24 -8.28 -1.12
C ALA A 43 12.06 -9.75 -1.55
N ALA A 44 10.93 -10.06 -2.18
CA ALA A 44 10.65 -11.40 -2.71
C ALA A 44 11.69 -11.86 -3.75
N GLN A 45 12.22 -10.96 -4.59
CA GLN A 45 13.29 -11.33 -5.51
C GLN A 45 14.57 -11.76 -4.77
N VAL A 46 14.93 -11.06 -3.70
CA VAL A 46 16.10 -11.40 -2.87
C VAL A 46 15.88 -12.74 -2.17
N GLU A 47 14.72 -12.95 -1.55
CA GLU A 47 14.36 -14.22 -0.90
C GLU A 47 14.36 -15.39 -1.90
N ASN A 48 13.90 -15.16 -3.15
CA ASN A 48 13.98 -16.17 -4.21
C ASN A 48 15.43 -16.51 -4.57
N GLN A 49 16.29 -15.50 -4.70
CA GLN A 49 17.71 -15.69 -5.01
C GLN A 49 18.45 -16.43 -3.89
N ASN A 50 18.05 -16.19 -2.64
CA ASN A 50 18.58 -16.87 -1.46
C ASN A 50 17.99 -18.28 -1.26
N GLY A 51 16.98 -18.68 -2.04
CA GLY A 51 16.29 -19.97 -1.89
C GLY A 51 15.37 -20.05 -0.68
N GLU A 52 14.99 -18.91 -0.11
CA GLU A 52 14.12 -18.79 1.05
C GLU A 52 12.63 -18.90 0.67
N LEU A 53 12.27 -18.50 -0.55
CA LEU A 53 10.92 -18.66 -1.06
C LEU A 53 10.62 -20.12 -1.44
N LYS A 54 9.71 -20.72 -0.68
CA LYS A 54 9.16 -22.05 -0.95
C LYS A 54 7.78 -21.91 -1.58
N PHE A 55 7.61 -22.51 -2.76
CA PHE A 55 6.33 -22.58 -3.45
C PHE A 55 5.78 -24.00 -3.36
N SER A 56 4.46 -24.11 -3.20
CA SER A 56 3.76 -25.38 -3.34
C SER A 56 2.49 -25.18 -4.14
N SER A 57 2.16 -26.15 -4.99
CA SER A 57 0.86 -26.25 -5.66
C SER A 57 -0.19 -26.98 -4.82
N ASN A 58 0.17 -27.44 -3.61
CA ASN A 58 -0.69 -28.17 -2.70
C ASN A 58 -1.16 -27.25 -1.56
N ILE A 59 -2.48 -27.03 -1.49
CA ILE A 59 -3.08 -26.15 -0.48
C ILE A 59 -2.83 -26.60 0.96
N ASN A 60 -2.68 -27.91 1.21
CA ASN A 60 -2.42 -28.42 2.55
C ASN A 60 -1.00 -28.08 3.00
N GLU A 61 -0.03 -28.16 2.10
CA GLU A 61 1.37 -27.76 2.36
C GLU A 61 1.48 -26.26 2.56
N LEU A 62 0.78 -25.46 1.74
CA LEU A 62 0.74 -24.00 1.92
C LEU A 62 0.16 -23.58 3.28
N ARG A 63 -0.88 -24.27 3.77
CA ARG A 63 -1.46 -24.00 5.09
C ARG A 63 -0.46 -24.26 6.21
N GLN A 64 0.25 -25.39 6.14
CA GLN A 64 1.27 -25.73 7.14
C GLN A 64 2.39 -24.68 7.19
N MET A 65 2.80 -24.13 6.04
CA MET A 65 3.83 -23.07 5.97
C MET A 65 3.40 -21.73 6.58
N ILE A 66 2.09 -21.46 6.74
CA ILE A 66 1.56 -20.23 7.34
C ILE A 66 1.37 -20.38 8.86
N GLU A 67 1.22 -21.62 9.35
CA GLU A 67 1.00 -21.94 10.77
C GLU A 67 2.31 -22.12 11.57
N GLU A 68 3.46 -22.17 10.89
CA GLU A 68 4.82 -22.14 11.48
C GLU A 68 5.28 -20.70 11.80
#